data_AF-A0A380EKR1-F1
#
_entry.id   AF-A0A380EKR1-F1
#
_cell.length_a   1.000
_cell.length_b   1.000
_cell.length_c   1.000
_cell.angle_alpha   90.00
_cell.angle_beta   90.00
_cell.angle_gamma   90.00
#
_symmetry.space_group_name_H-M   'P 1'
#
loop_
_entity.id
_entity.type
_entity.pdbx_description
1 polymer ?
#
loop_
_entity_poly.entity_id
_entity_poly.type
_entity_poly.pdbx_seq_one_letter_code
_entity_poly.pdbx_strand_id
1 'polypeptide(L)' 'MNNSIGFRGEASLTYKEKLLEAYPSIEIVMWDERLSTMAAERSLLEADVSRQKRKQVIDKMAAVFILQGYLDSLH' A
#
# COMPACT_ATOMS: atom_id res chain seq x y z
N MET A 1 16.38 -2.63 -9.96
CA MET A 1 15.17 -1.84 -10.30
C MET A 1 15.62 -0.50 -10.86
N ASN A 2 15.04 -0.05 -11.97
CA ASN A 2 15.19 1.32 -12.46
C ASN A 2 14.25 2.23 -11.65
N ASN A 3 14.74 3.34 -11.11
CA ASN A 3 13.95 4.27 -10.28
C ASN A 3 12.88 5.05 -11.06
N SER A 4 12.28 4.46 -12.09
CA SER A 4 11.20 5.04 -12.87
C SER A 4 9.85 4.84 -12.18
N ILE A 5 9.04 5.88 -12.19
CA ILE A 5 7.63 5.83 -11.79
C ILE A 5 6.85 5.24 -12.97
N GLY A 6 6.10 4.16 -12.74
CA GLY A 6 5.19 3.60 -13.74
C GLY A 6 3.83 4.30 -13.74
N PHE A 7 2.99 4.01 -14.73
CA PHE A 7 1.66 4.59 -14.89
C PHE A 7 0.79 4.56 -13.61
N ARG A 8 0.84 3.48 -12.82
CA ARG A 8 0.11 3.39 -11.54
C ARG A 8 0.68 4.35 -10.48
N GLY A 9 1.98 4.58 -10.48
CA GLY A 9 2.62 5.55 -9.59
C GLY A 9 2.26 6.99 -9.94
N GLU A 10 2.17 7.31 -11.23
CA GLU A 10 1.66 8.61 -11.69
C GLU A 10 0.21 8.84 -11.23
N ALA A 11 -0.65 7.83 -11.40
CA ALA A 11 -2.03 7.89 -10.92
C ALA A 11 -2.13 8.12 -9.40
N SER A 12 -1.25 7.50 -8.61
CA SER A 12 -1.17 7.72 -7.16
C SER A 12 -0.73 9.15 -6.81
N LEU A 13 0.18 9.75 -7.58
CA LEU A 13 0.60 11.14 -7.38
C LEU A 13 -0.54 12.12 -7.68
N THR A 14 -1.26 11.93 -8.79
CA THR A 14 -2.45 12.75 -9.08
C THR A 14 -3.52 12.60 -8.00
N TYR A 15 -3.67 11.40 -7.43
CA TYR A 15 -4.61 11.19 -6.32
C TYR A 15 -4.17 11.92 -5.04
N LYS A 16 -2.87 11.95 -4.75
CA LYS A 16 -2.31 12.76 -3.65
C LYS A 16 -2.67 14.24 -3.80
N GLU A 17 -2.52 14.81 -4.99
CA GLU A 17 -2.83 16.23 -5.24
C GLU A 17 -4.31 16.53 -4.90
N LYS A 18 -5.23 15.68 -5.38
CA LYS A 18 -6.66 15.82 -5.06
C LYS A 18 -6.96 15.70 -3.58
N LEU A 19 -6.25 14.82 -2.86
CA LEU A 19 -6.41 14.70 -1.42
C LEU A 19 -5.88 15.92 -0.66
N LEU A 20 -4.77 16.52 -1.10
CA LEU A 20 -4.26 17.77 -0.53
C LEU A 20 -5.23 18.92 -0.75
N GLU A 21 -5.86 19.01 -1.93
CA GLU A 21 -6.90 20.00 -2.20
C GLU A 21 -8.13 19.82 -1.30
N ALA A 22 -8.57 18.58 -1.09
CA ALA A 22 -9.72 18.26 -0.25
C ALA A 22 -9.43 18.43 1.26
N TYR A 23 -8.19 18.18 1.69
CA TYR A 23 -7.78 18.15 3.09
C TYR A 23 -6.45 18.89 3.30
N PRO A 24 -6.42 20.22 3.16
CA PRO A 24 -5.18 21.00 3.17
C PRO A 24 -4.45 21.02 4.53
N SER A 25 -5.13 20.66 5.61
CA SER A 25 -4.56 20.57 6.95
C SER A 25 -4.02 19.18 7.30
N ILE A 26 -4.19 18.19 6.42
CA ILE A 26 -3.73 16.82 6.64
C ILE A 26 -2.44 16.59 5.86
N GLU A 27 -1.40 16.10 6.54
CA GLU A 27 -0.16 15.70 5.90
C GLU A 27 -0.36 14.42 5.08
N ILE A 28 0.06 14.44 3.80
CA ILE A 28 -0.04 13.28 2.91
C ILE A 28 1.36 12.76 2.57
N VAL A 29 1.70 11.64 3.20
CA VAL A 29 2.95 10.93 3.02
C VAL A 29 2.80 9.87 1.91
N MET A 30 3.73 9.85 0.97
CA MET A 30 3.80 8.78 -0.03
C MET A 30 4.70 7.66 0.50
N TRP A 31 4.24 6.41 0.37
CA TRP A 31 4.97 5.23 0.80
C TRP A 31 5.18 4.28 -0.39
N ASP A 32 6.40 3.76 -0.56
CA ASP A 32 6.71 2.82 -1.64
C ASP A 32 6.36 1.39 -1.22
N GLU A 33 5.38 0.78 -1.88
CA GLU A 33 4.84 -0.55 -1.56
C GLU A 33 5.77 -1.70 -1.99
N ARG A 34 6.87 -1.45 -2.71
CA ARG A 34 7.72 -2.49 -3.33
C ARG A 34 8.30 -3.54 -2.36
N LEU A 35 8.40 -3.25 -1.07
CA LEU A 35 8.90 -4.18 -0.06
C LEU A 35 7.80 -5.00 0.65
N SER A 36 6.52 -4.69 0.44
CA SER A 36 5.43 -5.29 1.23
C SER A 36 4.81 -6.55 0.60
N THR A 37 4.93 -6.74 -0.71
CA THR A 37 4.19 -7.81 -1.42
C THR A 37 4.61 -9.21 -0.96
N MET A 38 5.91 -9.46 -0.73
CA MET A 38 6.38 -10.77 -0.26
C MET A 38 5.95 -11.09 1.17
N ALA A 39 5.94 -10.10 2.08
CA ALA A 39 5.52 -10.30 3.47
C ALA A 39 3.99 -10.53 3.57
N ALA A 40 3.22 -9.83 2.75
CA ALA A 40 1.78 -9.97 2.65
C ALA A 40 1.36 -11.35 2.12
N GLU A 41 2.03 -11.81 1.06
CA GLU A 41 1.75 -13.11 0.45
C GLU A 41 2.07 -14.26 1.41
N ARG A 42 3.16 -14.16 2.19
CA ARG A 42 3.53 -15.15 3.21
C ARG A 42 2.49 -15.23 4.34
N SER A 43 2.04 -14.09 4.84
CA SER A 43 1.01 -14.01 5.89
C SER A 43 -0.34 -14.57 5.43
N LEU A 44 -0.71 -14.36 4.16
CA LEU A 44 -1.95 -14.87 3.58
C LEU A 44 -1.92 -16.38 3.28
N LEU A 45 -0.73 -16.93 3.01
CA LEU A 45 -0.52 -18.37 2.88
C LEU A 45 -0.61 -19.10 4.23
N GLU A 46 -0.08 -18.49 5.29
CA GLU A 46 -0.12 -19.03 6.66
C GLU A 46 -1.53 -19.05 7.26
N ALA A 47 -2.42 -18.14 6.82
CA ALA A 47 -3.78 -18.02 7.35
C ALA A 47 -4.81 -19.04 6.77
N ASP A 48 -4.39 -20.00 5.93
CA ASP A 48 -5.20 -21.05 5.28
C ASP A 48 -6.55 -20.58 4.69
N VAL A 49 -6.57 -19.34 4.21
CA VAL A 49 -7.77 -18.70 3.66
C VAL A 49 -7.95 -19.17 2.22
N SER A 50 -9.13 -19.67 1.83
CA SER A 50 -9.40 -20.10 0.46
C SER A 50 -9.12 -18.99 -0.56
N ARG A 51 -8.64 -19.35 -1.77
CA ARG A 51 -8.30 -18.38 -2.86
C ARG A 51 -9.38 -17.34 -3.11
N GLN A 52 -10.66 -17.74 -3.03
CA GLN A 52 -11.80 -16.86 -3.26
C GLN A 52 -11.97 -15.82 -2.14
N LYS A 53 -11.78 -16.23 -0.88
CA LYS A 53 -11.79 -15.31 0.27
C LYS A 53 -10.57 -14.39 0.24
N ARG A 54 -9.39 -14.89 -0.15
CA ARG A 54 -8.17 -14.05 -0.29
C ARG A 54 -8.39 -12.85 -1.20
N LYS A 55 -9.05 -13.03 -2.35
CA LYS A 55 -9.34 -11.92 -3.27
C LYS A 55 -10.23 -10.83 -2.66
N GLN A 56 -11.06 -11.17 -1.67
CA GLN A 56 -11.93 -10.19 -0.99
C GLN A 56 -11.19 -9.40 0.11
N VAL A 57 -10.20 -10.02 0.75
CA VAL A 57 -9.44 -9.36 1.83
C VAL A 57 -8.11 -8.76 1.37
N ILE A 58 -7.61 -9.09 0.19
CA ILE A 58 -6.27 -8.67 -0.25
C ILE A 58 -6.12 -7.15 -0.30
N ASP A 59 -7.13 -6.42 -0.76
CA ASP A 59 -7.09 -4.95 -0.84
C ASP A 59 -7.03 -4.31 0.55
N LYS A 60 -7.79 -4.86 1.51
CA LYS A 60 -7.74 -4.42 2.91
C LYS A 60 -6.39 -4.75 3.54
N MET A 61 -5.85 -5.94 3.27
CA MET A 61 -4.57 -6.36 3.81
C MET A 61 -3.43 -5.51 3.25
N ALA A 62 -3.46 -5.16 1.95
CA ALA A 62 -2.49 -4.25 1.35
C ALA A 62 -2.43 -2.91 2.09
N ALA A 63 -3.59 -2.32 2.41
CA ALA A 63 -3.64 -1.08 3.21
C ALA A 63 -3.01 -1.25 4.61
N VAL A 64 -3.27 -2.38 5.27
CA VAL A 64 -2.65 -2.69 6.58
C VAL A 64 -1.14 -2.81 6.46
N PHE A 65 -0.64 -3.51 5.43
CA PHE A 65 0.80 -3.67 5.22
C PHE A 65 1.50 -2.36 4.86
N ILE A 66 0.87 -1.49 4.06
CA ILE A 66 1.39 -0.15 3.77
C ILE A 66 1.54 0.65 5.08
N LEU A 67 0.49 0.66 5.92
CA LEU A 67 0.54 1.37 7.20
C LEU A 67 1.57 0.77 8.15
N GLN A 68 1.62 -0.55 8.28
CA GLN A 68 2.58 -1.23 9.14
C GLN A 68 4.01 -0.93 8.70
N GLY A 69 4.30 -1.01 7.38
CA GLY A 69 5.63 -0.70 6.86
C GLY A 69 6.05 0.74 7.15
N TYR A 70 5.12 1.70 7.05
CA TYR A 70 5.40 3.08 7.44
C TYR A 70 5.69 3.20 8.95
N LEU A 71 4.86 2.61 9.81
CA LEU A 71 5.04 2.66 11.27
C LEU A 71 6.34 1.97 11.71
N ASP A 72 6.71 0.86 11.09
CA ASP A 72 7.96 0.14 11.37
C ASP A 72 9.19 0.98 10.99
N SER A 73 9.09 1.87 9.99
CA SER A 73 10.18 2.76 9.60
C SER A 73 10.41 3.95 10.54
N LEU A 74 9.45 4.23 11.41
CA LEU A 74 9.55 5.29 12.44
C LEU A 74 10.27 4.80 13.71
N HIS A 75 10.56 3.50 13.81
CA HIS A 75 11.22 2.85 14.93
C HIS A 75 12.61 2.34 14.53
#